data_AF-A0A1J8QN10-F1
#
_entry.id   AF-A0A1J8QN10-F1
#
_cell.length_a   1.000
_cell.length_b   1.000
_cell.length_c   1.000
_cell.angle_alpha   90.00
_cell.angle_beta   90.00
_cell.angle_gamma   90.00
#
_symmetry.space_group_name_H-M   'P 1'
#
loop_
_entity.id
_entity.type
_entity.pdbx_description
1 polymer ?
#
loop_
_entity_poly.entity_id
_entity_poly.type
_entity_poly.pdbx_seq_one_letter_code
_entity_poly.pdbx_strand_id
1 'polypeptide(L)' 'MAAPSFLKIDPAIERWNRMREDAYKHFRFTPRTTRVAMYGLVLFPGAIYYLASQTHLTWSWAGKQKGEALAQS' A
#
# COMPACT_ATOMS: atom_id res chain seq x y z
N MET A 1 5.66 44.09 8.39
CA MET A 1 5.63 44.36 6.94
C MET A 1 5.69 43.02 6.24
N ALA A 2 4.61 42.58 5.58
CA ALA A 2 4.63 41.32 4.83
C ALA A 2 5.54 41.50 3.59
N ALA A 3 6.50 40.59 3.40
CA ALA A 3 7.36 40.57 2.22
C ALA A 3 6.49 40.43 0.94
N PRO A 4 6.90 41.00 -0.21
CA PRO A 4 6.17 40.81 -1.46
C PRO A 4 6.16 39.33 -1.82
N SER A 5 4.99 38.69 -1.70
CA SER A 5 4.82 37.30 -2.12
C SER A 5 4.74 37.26 -3.64
N PHE A 6 5.76 36.71 -4.30
CA PHE A 6 5.76 36.44 -5.75
C PHE A 6 4.77 35.36 -6.16
N LEU A 7 4.07 34.75 -5.20
CA LEU A 7 3.16 33.65 -5.41
C LEU A 7 1.75 34.19 -5.67
N LYS A 8 1.27 34.01 -6.89
CA LYS A 8 -0.11 34.30 -7.26
C LYS A 8 -1.01 33.19 -6.70
N ILE A 9 -1.75 33.51 -5.65
CA ILE A 9 -2.71 32.58 -5.06
C ILE A 9 -3.88 32.41 -6.03
N ASP A 10 -4.01 31.20 -6.58
CA ASP A 10 -5.19 30.79 -7.34
C ASP A 10 -6.15 30.05 -6.41
N PRO A 11 -7.35 30.60 -6.16
CA PRO A 11 -8.32 29.96 -5.28
C PRO A 11 -8.81 28.60 -5.81
N ALA A 12 -8.69 28.30 -7.11
CA ALA A 12 -8.98 26.97 -7.64
C ALA A 12 -7.96 25.93 -7.16
N ILE A 13 -6.68 26.27 -7.14
CA ILE A 13 -5.60 25.39 -6.66
C ILE A 13 -5.74 25.15 -5.16
N GLU A 14 -6.05 26.19 -4.39
CA GLU A 14 -6.27 26.06 -2.95
C GLU A 14 -7.47 25.16 -2.62
N ARG A 15 -8.58 25.29 -3.36
CA ARG A 15 -9.76 24.42 -3.18
C ARG A 15 -9.45 22.97 -3.54
N TRP A 16 -8.71 22.74 -4.63
CA TRP A 16 -8.29 21.38 -5.00
C TRP A 16 -7.35 20.77 -3.95
N ASN A 17 -6.43 21.57 -3.41
CA ASN A 17 -5.57 21.10 -2.34
C ASN A 17 -6.39 20.73 -1.10
N ARG A 18 -7.28 21.63 -0.66
CA ARG A 18 -8.17 21.38 0.47
C ARG A 18 -9.06 20.16 0.26
N MET A 19 -9.60 19.95 -0.94
CA MET A 19 -10.40 18.75 -1.26
C MET A 19 -9.62 17.45 -1.02
N ARG A 20 -8.34 17.39 -1.44
CA ARG A 20 -7.52 16.19 -1.26
C ARG A 20 -7.11 15.98 0.18
N GLU A 21 -6.69 17.05 0.87
CA GLU A 21 -6.27 16.99 2.27
C GLU A 21 -7.44 16.63 3.19
N ASP A 22 -8.64 17.16 2.93
CA ASP A 22 -9.84 16.92 3.73
C ASP A 22 -10.65 15.70 3.28
N ALA A 23 -10.16 14.93 2.30
CA ALA A 23 -10.89 13.79 1.73
C ALA A 23 -11.33 12.76 2.79
N TYR A 24 -10.51 12.55 3.84
CA TYR A 24 -10.82 11.62 4.92
C TYR A 24 -12.02 12.07 5.78
N LYS A 25 -12.25 13.38 5.92
CA LYS A 25 -13.37 13.93 6.72
C LYS A 25 -14.72 13.59 6.12
N HIS A 26 -14.76 13.43 4.79
CA HIS A 26 -15.97 13.13 4.03
C HIS A 26 -16.04 11.67 3.57
N PHE A 27 -15.08 10.84 3.97
CA PHE A 27 -15.04 9.44 3.59
C PHE A 27 -16.22 8.67 4.21
N ARG A 28 -16.78 7.73 3.44
CA ARG A 28 -17.84 6.82 3.88
C ARG A 28 -17.58 5.41 3.38
N PHE A 29 -17.84 4.43 4.25
CA PHE A 29 -17.88 3.03 3.86
C PHE A 29 -19.15 2.76 3.06
N THR A 30 -19.00 2.69 1.75
CA THR A 30 -20.02 2.22 0.81
C THR A 30 -19.68 0.79 0.42
N PRO A 31 -20.61 0.00 -0.14
CA PRO A 31 -20.29 -1.35 -0.60
C PRO A 31 -19.10 -1.40 -1.56
N ARG A 32 -18.91 -0.36 -2.39
CA ARG A 32 -17.77 -0.25 -3.31
C ARG A 32 -16.46 0.01 -2.55
N THR A 33 -16.40 1.06 -1.72
CA THR A 33 -15.17 1.43 -1.01
C THR A 33 -14.74 0.38 0.00
N THR A 34 -15.71 -0.29 0.63
CA THR A 34 -15.48 -1.39 1.57
C THR A 34 -14.84 -2.60 0.87
N ARG A 35 -15.32 -2.99 -0.32
CA ARG A 35 -14.69 -4.07 -1.10
C ARG A 35 -13.24 -3.74 -1.46
N VAL A 36 -13.00 -2.52 -1.92
CA VAL A 36 -11.63 -2.06 -2.25
C VAL A 36 -10.73 -2.10 -1.02
N ALA A 37 -11.19 -1.60 0.12
CA ALA A 37 -10.43 -1.65 1.37
C ALA A 37 -10.16 -3.09 1.82
N MET A 38 -11.16 -3.97 1.78
CA MET A 38 -11.00 -5.39 2.15
C MET A 38 -9.99 -6.11 1.26
N TYR A 39 -10.07 -5.93 -0.05
CA TYR A 39 -9.12 -6.57 -0.96
C TYR A 39 -7.71 -6.02 -0.80
N GLY A 40 -7.56 -4.70 -0.73
CA GLY A 40 -6.25 -4.04 -0.67
C GLY A 40 -5.55 -4.18 0.68
N LEU A 41 -6.28 -4.12 1.78
CA LEU A 41 -5.70 -4.07 3.13
C LEU A 41 -5.74 -5.40 3.88
N VAL A 42 -6.61 -6.33 3.49
CA VAL A 42 -6.76 -7.62 4.18
C VAL A 42 -6.39 -8.77 3.26
N LEU A 43 -7.10 -8.93 2.14
CA LEU A 43 -6.97 -10.11 1.31
C LEU A 43 -5.59 -10.19 0.65
N PHE A 44 -5.14 -9.10 0.02
CA PHE A 44 -3.85 -9.07 -0.66
C PHE A 44 -2.66 -9.27 0.30
N PRO A 45 -2.47 -8.47 1.37
CA PRO A 45 -1.37 -8.70 2.30
C PRO A 45 -1.51 -10.02 3.06
N GLY A 46 -2.72 -10.43 3.41
CA GLY A 46 -2.97 -11.71 4.07
C GLY A 46 -2.60 -12.91 3.19
N ALA A 47 -2.92 -12.87 1.89
CA ALA A 47 -2.54 -13.91 0.94
C ALA A 47 -1.03 -13.98 0.76
N ILE A 48 -0.35 -12.83 0.63
CA ILE A 48 1.12 -12.77 0.55
C ILE A 48 1.73 -13.37 1.81
N TYR A 49 1.27 -12.95 2.99
CA TYR A 49 1.78 -13.44 4.26
C TYR A 49 1.58 -14.96 4.39
N TYR A 50 0.40 -15.46 4.04
CA TYR A 50 0.11 -16.89 4.07
C TYR A 50 1.07 -17.68 3.18
N LEU A 51 1.22 -17.29 1.91
CA LEU A 51 2.16 -17.95 0.99
C LEU A 51 3.60 -17.87 1.50
N ALA A 52 4.02 -16.69 1.95
CA ALA A 52 5.35 -16.49 2.51
C ALA A 52 5.59 -17.41 3.71
N SER A 53 4.61 -17.55 4.62
CA SER A 53 4.72 -18.40 5.81
C SER A 53 4.91 -19.88 5.47
N GLN A 54 4.25 -20.39 4.43
CA GLN A 54 4.41 -21.77 3.97
C GLN A 54 5.78 -22.02 3.33
N THR A 55 6.36 -21.00 2.69
CA THR A 55 7.68 -21.07 2.06
C THR A 55 8.82 -20.59 2.97
N HIS A 56 8.50 -20.17 4.19
CA HIS A 56 9.48 -19.53 5.06
C HIS A 56 10.50 -20.55 5.53
N LEU A 57 11.78 -20.31 5.19
CA LEU A 57 12.91 -21.18 5.53
C LEU A 57 12.83 -22.61 5.00
N THR A 58 11.86 -22.92 4.14
CA THR A 58 11.73 -24.26 3.58
C THR A 58 12.68 -24.52 2.41
N TRP A 59 13.44 -23.52 1.94
CA TRP A 59 14.31 -23.64 0.76
C TRP A 59 15.74 -23.21 1.11
N SER A 60 16.69 -24.11 0.93
CA SER A 60 18.12 -23.86 1.13
C SER A 60 18.89 -24.18 -0.14
N TRP A 61 19.45 -23.13 -0.74
CA TRP A 61 20.18 -23.18 -2.01
C TRP A 61 21.69 -23.05 -1.83
N ALA A 62 22.15 -22.77 -0.61
CA ALA A 62 23.55 -22.52 -0.33
C ALA A 62 24.37 -23.79 -0.56
N GLY A 63 25.28 -23.77 -1.54
CA GLY A 63 26.21 -24.86 -1.84
C GLY A 63 25.61 -26.11 -2.48
N LYS A 64 24.34 -26.09 -2.92
CA LYS A 64 23.65 -27.26 -3.48
C LYS A 64 24.14 -27.63 -4.88
N GLN A 65 24.35 -28.92 -5.14
CA GLN A 65 24.78 -29.48 -6.43
C GLN A 65 23.60 -30.01 -7.27
N LYS A 66 23.87 -30.34 -8.55
CA LYS A 66 22.85 -30.87 -9.48
C LYS A 66 22.29 -32.20 -8.95
N GLY A 67 20.98 -32.23 -8.70
CA GLY A 67 20.26 -33.42 -8.22
C GLY A 67 20.00 -33.45 -6.72
N GLU A 68 20.55 -32.49 -5.96
CA GLU A 68 20.30 -32.38 -4.52
C GLU A 68 18.96 -31.69 -4.22
N ALA A 69 18.27 -32.15 -3.18
CA ALA A 69 17.03 -31.55 -2.74
C ALA A 69 17.27 -30.14 -2.13
N LEU A 70 16.46 -29.19 -2.59
CA LEU A 70 16.45 -27.79 -2.14
C LEU A 70 15.51 -27.54 -0.96
N ALA A 71 14.50 -28.40 -0.80
CA ALA A 71 13.56 -28.31 0.31
C ALA A 71 14.25 -28.74 1.61
N GLN A 72 14.18 -27.90 2.63
CA GLN A 72 14.61 -28.16 4.00
C GLN A 72 13.33 -28.39 4.82
N SER A 73 13.13 -29.63 5.29
CA SER A 73 11.98 -30.06 6.10
C SER A 73 12.09 -29.62 7.55
#